data_AF-A0AA90VL74-F1
#
_entry.id   AF-A0AA90VL74-F1
#
_cell.length_a   1.000
_cell.length_b   1.000
_cell.length_c   1.000
_cell.angle_alpha   90.00
_cell.angle_beta   90.00
_cell.angle_gamma   90.00
#
_symmetry.space_group_name_H-M   'P 1'
#
loop_
_entity.id
_entity.type
_entity.pdbx_description
1 polymer ?
#
loop_
_entity_poly.entity_id
_entity_poly.type
_entity_poly.pdbx_seq_one_letter_code
_entity_poly.pdbx_strand_id
1 'polypeptide(L)'
;MKIISIILSVMLLMVFLSNERIDTNNNELQFKKWLVDTIPYVKDNFEIQDDSLTFIIEEHHKYEVANREEKESLRGYIISLLKEYSEPPFKDYELEIIKKTYFIPSEISSLVYDSWCEFPLIKVSNKNISISYEEIRGRINSAVIIDQITNDTTFVQWIYDNKGKIQKQTLNIK
;
A
#
# COMPACT_ATOMS: atom_id res chain seq x y z
N MET A 1 -25.94 11.64 -9.12
CA MET A 1 -25.02 10.57 -8.66
C MET A 1 -25.68 9.44 -7.86
N LYS A 2 -26.76 9.67 -7.09
CA LYS A 2 -27.44 8.60 -6.32
C LYS A 2 -28.15 7.53 -7.18
N ILE A 3 -28.68 7.90 -8.34
CA ILE A 3 -29.45 6.99 -9.20
C ILE A 3 -28.56 5.91 -9.84
N ILE A 4 -27.33 6.26 -10.23
CA ILE A 4 -26.38 5.30 -10.83
C ILE A 4 -25.93 4.26 -9.80
N SER A 5 -25.71 4.67 -8.54
CA SER A 5 -25.36 3.77 -7.43
C SER A 5 -26.49 2.77 -7.11
N ILE A 6 -27.76 3.20 -7.18
CA ILE A 6 -28.91 2.32 -6.97
C ILE A 6 -29.03 1.30 -8.11
N ILE A 7 -28.83 1.71 -9.36
CA ILE A 7 -28.91 0.80 -10.52
C ILE A 7 -27.79 -0.25 -10.45
N LEU A 8 -26.57 0.14 -10.07
CA LEU A 8 -25.45 -0.79 -9.91
C LEU A 8 -25.70 -1.79 -8.76
N SER A 9 -26.27 -1.31 -7.65
CA SER A 9 -26.65 -2.15 -6.50
C SER A 9 -27.75 -3.16 -6.86
N VAL A 10 -28.73 -2.76 -7.67
CA VAL A 10 -29.82 -3.65 -8.13
C VAL A 10 -29.32 -4.66 -9.16
N MET A 11 -28.41 -4.27 -10.07
CA MET A 11 -27.81 -5.22 -11.02
C MET A 11 -26.92 -6.25 -10.32
N LEU A 12 -26.16 -5.86 -9.29
CA LEU A 12 -25.44 -6.82 -8.44
C LEU A 12 -26.41 -7.82 -7.81
N LEU A 13 -27.50 -7.34 -7.20
CA LEU A 13 -28.48 -8.17 -6.50
C LEU A 13 -29.11 -9.25 -7.42
N MET A 14 -29.37 -8.91 -8.68
CA MET A 14 -29.94 -9.84 -9.67
C MET A 14 -28.97 -10.95 -10.07
N VAL A 15 -27.65 -10.69 -10.11
CA VAL A 15 -26.64 -11.72 -10.38
C VAL A 15 -26.57 -12.74 -9.23
N PHE A 16 -26.74 -12.29 -7.98
CA PHE A 16 -26.66 -13.13 -6.78
C PHE A 16 -27.87 -14.04 -6.51
N LEU A 17 -29.03 -13.79 -7.15
CA LEU A 17 -30.26 -14.57 -6.94
C LEU A 17 -30.42 -15.76 -7.90
N SER A 18 -29.44 -15.98 -8.77
CA SER A 18 -29.38 -17.18 -9.62
C SER A 18 -29.11 -18.39 -8.71
N ASN A 19 -30.12 -19.24 -8.60
CA ASN A 19 -30.24 -20.30 -7.61
C ASN A 19 -29.29 -21.48 -7.95
N GLU A 20 -28.01 -21.33 -7.66
CA GLU A 20 -27.04 -22.42 -7.67
C GLU A 20 -26.81 -22.93 -6.24
N ARG A 21 -26.80 -24.25 -6.10
CA ARG A 21 -26.53 -24.95 -4.83
C ARG A 21 -25.22 -24.43 -4.24
N ILE A 22 -25.33 -23.75 -3.11
CA ILE A 22 -24.19 -23.23 -2.36
C ILE A 22 -23.41 -24.41 -1.81
N ASP A 23 -22.33 -24.77 -2.48
CA ASP A 23 -21.25 -25.54 -1.87
C ASP A 23 -20.72 -24.72 -0.70
N THR A 24 -20.89 -25.23 0.51
CA THR A 24 -20.50 -24.57 1.77
C THR A 24 -19.00 -24.31 1.90
N ASN A 25 -18.21 -24.79 0.93
CA ASN A 25 -16.76 -24.55 0.82
C ASN A 25 -16.38 -23.43 -0.17
N ASN A 26 -17.35 -22.63 -0.64
CA ASN A 26 -17.06 -21.57 -1.61
C ASN A 26 -16.65 -20.24 -0.94
N ASN A 27 -15.36 -20.12 -0.60
CA ASN A 27 -14.78 -18.90 -0.04
C ASN A 27 -14.96 -17.68 -0.94
N GLU A 28 -15.09 -17.83 -2.26
CA GLU A 28 -15.40 -16.70 -3.14
C GLU A 28 -16.79 -16.11 -2.85
N LEU A 29 -17.79 -16.95 -2.60
CA LEU A 29 -19.14 -16.48 -2.27
C LEU A 29 -19.16 -15.79 -0.90
N GLN A 30 -18.41 -16.32 0.06
CA GLN A 30 -18.26 -15.67 1.37
C GLN A 30 -17.56 -14.32 1.25
N PHE A 31 -16.50 -14.24 0.44
CA PHE A 31 -15.79 -13.01 0.13
C PHE A 31 -16.70 -11.97 -0.52
N LYS A 32 -17.47 -12.34 -1.54
CA LYS A 32 -18.42 -11.42 -2.20
C LYS A 32 -19.49 -10.88 -1.24
N LYS A 33 -20.00 -11.71 -0.32
CA LYS A 33 -20.92 -11.26 0.74
C LYS A 33 -20.23 -10.26 1.67
N TRP A 34 -19.02 -10.60 2.13
CA TRP A 34 -18.21 -9.71 2.94
C TRP A 34 -17.92 -8.38 2.24
N LEU A 35 -17.64 -8.37 0.93
CA LEU A 35 -17.44 -7.14 0.16
C LEU A 35 -18.67 -6.25 0.17
N VAL A 36 -19.86 -6.80 -0.11
CA VAL A 36 -21.13 -6.05 -0.09
C VAL A 36 -21.39 -5.44 1.28
N ASP A 37 -21.08 -6.17 2.34
CA ASP A 37 -21.23 -5.70 3.71
C ASP A 37 -20.18 -4.65 4.09
N THR A 38 -18.98 -4.71 3.50
CA THR A 38 -17.84 -3.87 3.88
C THR A 38 -17.81 -2.53 3.14
N ILE A 39 -18.07 -2.52 1.83
CA ILE A 39 -17.98 -1.32 0.96
C ILE A 39 -18.68 -0.08 1.54
N PRO A 40 -19.91 -0.16 2.13
CA PRO A 40 -20.59 1.01 2.69
C PRO A 40 -19.83 1.71 3.82
N TYR A 41 -18.88 1.03 4.46
CA TYR A 41 -18.12 1.54 5.60
C TYR A 41 -16.71 2.03 5.23
N VAL A 42 -16.27 1.80 3.99
CA VAL A 42 -14.94 2.22 3.52
C VAL A 42 -14.97 3.71 3.20
N LYS A 43 -14.11 4.46 3.88
CA LYS A 43 -14.00 5.93 3.73
C LYS A 43 -12.89 6.33 2.77
N ASP A 44 -11.87 5.50 2.64
CA ASP A 44 -10.72 5.71 1.79
C ASP A 44 -11.02 5.36 0.34
N ASN A 45 -10.09 5.69 -0.55
CA ASN A 45 -10.20 5.29 -1.95
C ASN A 45 -10.12 3.77 -2.04
N PHE A 46 -10.95 3.17 -2.87
CA PHE A 46 -10.94 1.73 -3.08
C PHE A 46 -11.19 1.36 -4.53
N GLU A 47 -10.75 0.16 -4.88
CA GLU A 47 -10.91 -0.46 -6.18
C GLU A 47 -11.36 -1.92 -5.99
N ILE A 48 -12.24 -2.40 -6.87
CA ILE A 48 -12.56 -3.81 -7.01
C ILE A 48 -12.13 -4.17 -8.42
N GLN A 49 -11.24 -5.15 -8.57
CA GLN A 49 -10.77 -5.57 -9.89
C GLN A 49 -11.91 -6.23 -10.69
N ASP A 50 -11.72 -6.31 -12.00
CA ASP A 50 -12.73 -6.85 -12.94
C ASP A 50 -13.17 -8.29 -12.60
N ASP A 51 -12.28 -9.07 -11.98
CA ASP A 51 -12.59 -10.42 -11.50
C ASP A 51 -13.59 -10.45 -10.33
N SER A 52 -13.84 -9.31 -9.68
CA SER A 52 -14.63 -9.16 -8.46
C SER A 52 -14.13 -10.03 -7.28
N LEU A 53 -12.88 -10.50 -7.36
CA LEU A 53 -12.20 -11.32 -6.36
C LEU A 53 -10.99 -10.61 -5.77
N THR A 54 -10.60 -9.45 -6.29
CA THR A 54 -9.60 -8.60 -5.64
C THR A 54 -10.22 -7.27 -5.22
N PHE A 55 -10.15 -6.99 -3.93
CA PHE A 55 -10.54 -5.71 -3.36
C PHE A 55 -9.33 -4.99 -2.80
N ILE A 56 -9.19 -3.71 -3.12
CA ILE A 56 -8.02 -2.91 -2.80
C ILE A 56 -8.49 -1.65 -2.10
N ILE A 57 -7.94 -1.37 -0.92
CA ILE A 57 -8.09 -0.09 -0.24
C ILE A 57 -6.78 0.67 -0.34
N GLU A 58 -6.84 1.92 -0.80
CA GLU A 58 -5.72 2.84 -0.87
C GLU A 58 -5.86 3.92 0.21
N GLU A 59 -4.96 3.88 1.19
CA GLU A 59 -4.91 4.83 2.30
C GLU A 59 -3.76 5.82 2.08
N HIS A 60 -4.04 7.11 2.26
CA HIS A 60 -3.03 8.16 2.16
C HIS A 60 -2.73 8.76 3.53
N HIS A 61 -1.47 8.68 3.95
CA HIS A 61 -1.01 9.17 5.24
C HIS A 61 0.07 10.24 5.08
N LYS A 62 0.00 11.27 5.92
CA LYS A 62 1.03 12.30 6.04
C LYS A 62 1.41 12.51 7.49
N TYR A 63 2.71 12.59 7.76
CA TYR A 63 3.26 12.73 9.10
C TYR A 63 4.38 13.76 9.12
N GLU A 64 4.42 14.60 10.16
CA GLU A 64 5.61 15.34 10.53
C GLU A 64 6.46 14.48 11.49
N VAL A 65 7.66 14.12 11.05
CA VAL A 65 8.62 13.33 11.82
C VAL A 65 9.63 14.27 12.46
N ALA A 66 9.63 14.26 13.80
CA ALA A 66 10.59 14.96 14.63
C ALA A 66 11.13 13.98 15.67
N ASN A 67 12.39 14.13 16.04
CA ASN A 67 13.24 13.20 16.80
C ASN A 67 12.66 12.73 18.18
N ARG A 68 11.61 11.91 18.17
CA ARG A 68 10.93 11.31 19.34
C ARG A 68 10.80 9.81 19.14
N GLU A 69 10.83 9.05 20.25
CA GLU A 69 10.55 7.62 20.23
C GLU A 69 9.09 7.37 19.86
N GLU A 70 8.88 6.44 18.93
CA GLU A 70 7.54 6.13 18.41
C GLU A 70 7.28 4.64 18.55
N LYS A 71 6.15 4.30 19.16
CA LYS A 71 5.66 2.94 19.31
C LYS A 71 4.65 2.61 18.21
N GLU A 72 4.80 1.38 17.69
CA GLU A 72 3.83 0.58 16.93
C GLU A 72 2.71 1.36 16.22
N SER A 73 3.06 1.94 15.08
CA SER A 73 2.12 2.49 14.10
C SER A 73 2.71 2.28 12.70
N LEU A 74 1.89 2.42 11.64
CA LEU A 74 2.36 2.41 10.25
C LEU A 74 3.57 3.32 10.06
N ARG A 75 3.51 4.53 10.63
CA ARG A 75 4.62 5.49 10.66
C ARG A 75 5.88 4.87 11.28
N GLY A 76 5.76 4.26 12.46
CA GLY A 76 6.89 3.62 13.15
C GLY A 76 7.50 2.44 12.35
N TYR A 77 6.67 1.65 11.68
CA TYR A 77 7.12 0.58 10.77
C TYR A 77 7.93 1.16 9.61
N ILE A 78 7.40 2.16 8.89
CA ILE A 78 8.09 2.78 7.74
C ILE A 78 9.39 3.48 8.18
N ILE A 79 9.38 4.18 9.30
CA ILE A 79 10.60 4.80 9.86
C ILE A 79 11.66 3.73 10.19
N SER A 80 11.25 2.61 10.78
CA SER A 80 12.17 1.51 11.10
C SER A 80 12.75 0.91 9.83
N LEU A 81 11.90 0.66 8.83
CA LEU A 81 12.33 0.18 7.51
C LEU A 81 13.37 1.11 6.89
N LEU A 82 13.12 2.43 6.83
CA LEU A 82 14.08 3.40 6.27
C LEU A 82 15.41 3.42 7.05
N LYS A 83 15.36 3.31 8.39
CA LYS A 83 16.56 3.27 9.25
C LYS A 83 17.47 2.08 8.96
N GLU A 84 16.92 0.93 8.56
CA GLU A 84 17.74 -0.24 8.15
C GLU A 84 18.68 0.10 6.98
N TYR A 85 18.31 1.08 6.14
CA TYR A 85 19.09 1.55 5.00
C TYR A 85 19.88 2.83 5.31
N SER A 86 19.94 3.26 6.58
CA SER A 86 20.53 4.54 7.01
C SER A 86 19.86 5.77 6.36
N GLU A 87 18.54 5.72 6.19
CA GLU A 87 17.73 6.75 5.54
C GLU A 87 16.56 7.21 6.44
N PRO A 88 16.01 8.42 6.22
CA PRO A 88 16.66 9.54 5.53
C PRO A 88 17.78 10.14 6.39
N PRO A 89 18.75 10.87 5.82
CA PRO A 89 19.83 11.53 6.59
C PRO A 89 19.34 12.75 7.41
N PHE A 90 18.03 13.01 7.44
CA PHE A 90 17.43 14.17 8.10
C PHE A 90 16.95 13.82 9.50
N LYS A 91 17.11 14.77 10.42
CA LYS A 91 16.59 14.65 11.78
C LYS A 91 15.08 14.89 11.85
N ASP A 92 14.61 15.90 11.13
CA ASP A 92 13.20 16.30 11.07
C ASP A 92 12.77 16.31 9.60
N TYR A 93 11.60 15.76 9.26
CA TYR A 93 11.13 15.66 7.88
C TYR A 93 9.63 15.38 7.81
N GLU A 94 9.03 15.64 6.65
CA GLU A 94 7.67 15.19 6.33
C GLU A 94 7.72 13.82 5.67
N LEU A 95 6.80 12.93 6.07
CA LEU A 95 6.65 11.59 5.55
C LEU A 95 5.25 11.43 4.95
N GLU A 96 5.20 11.18 3.64
CA GLU A 96 4.00 10.88 2.87
C GLU A 96 4.02 9.40 2.48
N ILE A 97 2.96 8.68 2.79
CA ILE A 97 2.84 7.24 2.52
C ILE A 97 1.51 6.98 1.82
N ILE A 98 1.57 6.30 0.68
CA ILE A 98 0.41 5.64 0.09
C ILE A 98 0.53 4.16 0.41
N LYS A 99 -0.46 3.62 1.12
CA LYS A 99 -0.55 2.20 1.46
C LYS A 99 -1.69 1.58 0.65
N LYS A 100 -1.42 0.50 -0.07
CA LYS A 100 -2.45 -0.33 -0.67
C LYS A 100 -2.60 -1.61 0.14
N THR A 101 -3.82 -1.89 0.59
CA THR A 101 -4.17 -3.16 1.23
C THR A 101 -5.03 -3.97 0.27
N TYR A 102 -4.58 -5.17 -0.07
CA TYR A 102 -5.25 -6.09 -0.96
C TYR A 102 -5.98 -7.15 -0.15
N PHE A 103 -7.16 -7.53 -0.61
CA PHE A 103 -8.00 -8.58 -0.05
C PHE A 103 -8.42 -9.51 -1.19
N ILE A 104 -8.23 -10.81 -1.00
CA ILE A 104 -8.67 -11.86 -1.94
C ILE A 104 -9.38 -12.97 -1.18
N PRO A 105 -10.29 -13.75 -1.80
CA PRO A 105 -10.86 -14.94 -1.19
C PRO A 105 -9.75 -15.86 -0.68
N SER A 106 -9.87 -16.34 0.56
CA SER A 106 -8.85 -17.23 1.10
C SER A 106 -8.97 -18.62 0.48
N GLU A 107 -7.85 -19.33 0.37
CA GLU A 107 -7.85 -20.77 0.10
C GLU A 107 -8.15 -21.60 1.37
N ILE A 108 -8.04 -20.99 2.55
CA ILE A 108 -8.29 -21.63 3.84
C ILE A 108 -9.77 -21.54 4.16
N SER A 109 -10.47 -22.66 4.25
CA SER A 109 -11.93 -22.71 4.45
C SER A 109 -12.45 -22.06 5.74
N SER A 110 -11.59 -21.85 6.74
CA SER A 110 -11.93 -21.13 7.97
C SER A 110 -11.72 -19.61 7.90
N LEU A 111 -11.20 -19.08 6.77
CA LEU A 111 -10.94 -17.67 6.55
C LEU A 111 -11.74 -17.18 5.33
N VAL A 112 -12.32 -15.99 5.44
CA VAL A 112 -13.08 -15.38 4.35
C VAL A 112 -12.13 -14.83 3.27
N TYR A 113 -11.04 -14.20 3.70
CA TYR A 113 -10.07 -13.59 2.82
C TYR A 113 -8.64 -13.71 3.35
N ASP A 114 -7.68 -13.69 2.42
CA ASP A 114 -6.29 -13.38 2.68
C ASP A 114 -6.04 -11.90 2.39
N SER A 115 -5.05 -11.32 3.06
CA SER A 115 -4.71 -9.91 2.88
C SER A 115 -3.22 -9.64 2.97
N TRP A 116 -2.74 -8.71 2.16
CA TRP A 116 -1.38 -8.17 2.23
C TRP A 116 -1.38 -6.68 1.92
N CYS A 117 -0.27 -6.01 2.23
CA CYS A 117 -0.10 -4.60 1.91
C CYS A 117 1.17 -4.34 1.12
N GLU A 118 1.11 -3.28 0.31
CA GLU A 118 2.24 -2.71 -0.41
C GLU A 118 2.29 -1.20 -0.12
N PHE A 119 3.46 -0.60 -0.32
CA PHE A 119 3.66 0.83 -0.17
C PHE A 119 4.08 1.46 -1.51
N PRO A 120 3.12 1.69 -2.45
CA PRO A 120 3.43 2.29 -3.75
C PRO A 120 4.14 3.64 -3.67
N LEU A 121 3.98 4.36 -2.56
CA LEU A 121 4.71 5.57 -2.27
C LEU A 121 5.17 5.58 -0.82
N ILE A 122 6.47 5.69 -0.63
CA ILE A 122 7.07 6.18 0.61
C ILE A 122 7.90 7.39 0.21
N LYS A 123 7.47 8.59 0.63
CA LYS A 123 8.14 9.83 0.25
C LYS A 123 8.51 10.64 1.47
N VAL A 124 9.79 11.00 1.55
CA VAL A 124 10.34 11.91 2.55
C VAL A 124 10.56 13.27 1.90
N SER A 125 10.15 14.34 2.56
CA SER A 125 10.46 15.71 2.15
C SER A 125 11.16 16.47 3.28
N ASN A 126 12.26 17.14 2.97
CA ASN A 126 12.93 18.06 3.88
C ASN A 126 13.40 19.29 3.10
N LYS A 127 12.78 20.44 3.39
CA LYS A 127 13.08 21.72 2.71
C LYS A 127 12.94 21.56 1.19
N ASN A 128 14.03 21.67 0.45
CA ASN A 128 14.09 21.53 -1.01
C ASN A 128 14.37 20.10 -1.47
N ILE A 129 14.63 19.14 -0.59
CA ILE A 129 14.91 17.75 -0.97
C ILE A 129 13.64 16.91 -0.84
N SER A 130 13.34 16.15 -1.89
CA SER A 130 12.33 15.10 -1.89
C SER A 130 13.00 13.76 -2.18
N ILE A 131 12.69 12.73 -1.41
CA ILE A 131 13.17 11.37 -1.63
C ILE A 131 11.96 10.45 -1.74
N SER A 132 11.80 9.78 -2.88
CA SER A 132 10.79 8.75 -3.07
C SER A 132 11.46 7.39 -3.05
N TYR A 133 11.02 6.50 -2.17
CA TYR A 133 11.55 5.16 -2.01
C TYR A 133 10.62 4.15 -2.68
N GLU A 134 11.23 3.15 -3.33
CA GLU A 134 10.56 1.98 -3.86
C GLU A 134 10.73 0.82 -2.88
N GLU A 135 9.62 0.31 -2.38
CA GLU A 135 9.55 -0.83 -1.47
C GLU A 135 9.07 -2.07 -2.24
N ILE A 136 9.81 -3.17 -2.11
CA ILE A 136 9.46 -4.46 -2.69
C ILE A 136 9.62 -5.55 -1.63
N ARG A 137 8.50 -6.16 -1.23
CA ARG A 137 8.42 -7.34 -0.32
C ARG A 137 9.08 -7.11 1.05
N GLY A 138 8.71 -6.01 1.70
CA GLY A 138 9.23 -5.54 2.99
C GLY A 138 10.62 -4.95 2.93
N ARG A 139 11.12 -4.51 1.76
CA ARG A 139 12.50 -4.03 1.58
C ARG A 139 12.59 -2.83 0.68
N ILE A 140 13.38 -1.84 1.06
CA ILE A 140 13.71 -0.73 0.16
C ILE A 140 14.67 -1.26 -0.91
N ASN A 141 14.27 -1.10 -2.17
CA ASN A 141 15.03 -1.54 -3.33
C ASN A 141 15.79 -0.37 -3.97
N SER A 142 15.09 0.75 -4.16
CA SER A 142 15.64 1.94 -4.80
C SER A 142 15.05 3.22 -4.22
N ALA A 143 15.69 4.35 -4.51
CA ALA A 143 15.16 5.67 -4.20
C ALA A 143 15.54 6.68 -5.27
N VAL A 144 14.67 7.65 -5.46
CA VAL A 144 14.88 8.82 -6.31
C VAL A 144 14.93 10.04 -5.41
N ILE A 145 16.06 10.75 -5.42
CA ILE A 145 16.29 11.98 -4.66
C ILE A 145 16.24 13.13 -5.64
N ILE A 146 15.41 14.13 -5.36
CA ILE A 146 15.26 15.34 -6.18
C ILE A 146 15.58 16.55 -5.31
N ASP A 147 16.53 17.38 -5.76
CA ASP A 147 16.67 18.74 -5.26
C ASP A 147 15.74 19.66 -6.06
N GLN A 148 14.72 20.19 -5.40
CA GLN A 148 13.70 21.02 -6.04
C GLN A 148 14.20 22.41 -6.46
N ILE A 149 15.35 22.86 -5.96
CA ILE A 149 15.93 24.16 -6.35
C ILE A 149 16.73 24.01 -7.64
N THR A 150 17.61 23.01 -7.71
CA THR A 150 18.46 22.78 -8.89
C THR A 150 17.80 21.88 -9.93
N ASN A 151 16.73 21.18 -9.55
CA ASN A 151 16.08 20.11 -10.30
C ASN A 151 17.02 18.93 -10.61
N ASP A 152 18.10 18.78 -9.83
CA ASP A 152 18.99 17.64 -9.94
C ASP A 152 18.32 16.37 -9.40
N THR A 153 18.48 15.27 -10.13
CA THR A 153 17.93 13.97 -9.75
C THR A 153 19.05 12.96 -9.53
N THR A 154 19.08 12.37 -8.34
CA THR A 154 20.00 11.31 -7.97
C THR A 154 19.23 10.01 -7.77
N PHE A 155 19.68 8.94 -8.41
CA PHE A 155 19.11 7.61 -8.24
C PHE A 155 19.99 6.79 -7.30
N VAL A 156 19.35 6.10 -6.37
CA VAL A 156 20.00 5.24 -5.40
C VAL A 156 19.42 3.84 -5.53
N GLN A 157 20.28 2.83 -5.52
CA GLN A 157 19.87 1.43 -5.45
C GLN A 157 20.60 0.74 -4.31
N TRP A 158 19.88 -0.13 -3.60
CA TRP A 158 20.45 -0.97 -2.56
C TRP A 158 20.59 -2.40 -3.06
N ILE A 159 21.83 -2.89 -3.07
CA ILE A 159 22.18 -4.24 -3.51
C ILE A 159 22.52 -5.06 -2.28
N TYR A 160 21.95 -6.26 -2.18
CA TYR A 160 22.27 -7.21 -1.12
C TYR A 160 23.39 -8.13 -1.59
N ASP A 161 24.45 -8.22 -0.80
CA ASP A 161 25.40 -9.30 -0.98
C ASP A 161 24.88 -10.62 -0.36
N ASN A 162 25.53 -11.73 -0.68
CA ASN A 162 25.18 -13.07 -0.18
C ASN A 162 25.27 -13.20 1.36
N LYS A 163 25.79 -12.18 2.07
CA LYS A 163 25.91 -12.12 3.52
C LYS A 163 24.88 -11.17 4.14
N GLY A 164 23.94 -10.64 3.34
CA GLY A 164 22.91 -9.71 3.78
C GLY A 164 23.41 -8.29 4.02
N LYS A 165 24.65 -7.94 3.61
CA LYS A 165 25.10 -6.55 3.68
C LYS A 165 24.48 -5.76 2.55
N ILE A 166 24.05 -4.57 2.91
CA ILE A 166 23.45 -3.61 2.01
C ILE A 166 24.56 -2.71 1.44
N GLN A 167 24.72 -2.70 0.11
CA GLN A 167 25.57 -1.75 -0.59
C GLN A 167 24.70 -0.70 -1.28
N LYS A 168 24.98 0.58 -1.01
CA LYS A 168 24.30 1.72 -1.62
C LYS A 168 25.06 2.14 -2.87
N GLN A 169 24.46 1.98 -4.05
CA GLN A 169 24.99 2.49 -5.31
C GLN A 169 24.28 3.80 -5.67
N THR A 170 25.04 4.85 -5.96
CA THR A 170 24.51 6.15 -6.38
C THR A 170 24.78 6.34 -7.86
N LEU A 171 23.72 6.58 -8.63
CA LEU A 171 23.76 6.86 -10.06
C LEU A 171 23.32 8.30 -10.27
N ASN A 172 24.27 9.16 -10.62
CA ASN A 172 23.97 10.54 -11.03
C ASN A 172 23.68 10.53 -12.52
N ILE A 173 22.44 10.83 -12.90
CA ILE A 173 22.10 11.05 -14.31
C ILE A 173 22.37 12.53 -14.57
N LYS A 174 23.39 12.81 -15.39
CA LYS A 174 23.71 14.15 -15.88
C LYS A 174 22.95 14.44 -17.17
#